data_AF-A0A1Q9F5R8-F1
#
_entry.id   AF-A0A1Q9F5R8-F1
#
_cell.length_a   1.000
_cell.length_b   1.000
_cell.length_c   1.000
_cell.angle_alpha   90.00
_cell.angle_beta   90.00
_cell.angle_gamma   90.00
#
_symmetry.space_group_name_H-M   'P 1'
#
loop_
_entity.id
_entity.type
_entity.pdbx_description
1 polymer ?
#
loop_
_entity_poly.entity_id
_entity_poly.type
_entity_poly.pdbx_seq_one_letter_code
_entity_poly.pdbx_strand_id
1 'polypeptide(L)'
;MGHNGKGNSLFSRYLVACIPKKVLSQNDAIVPTLLTEVAQNLQALFFNGIQDRDGVTYRAAFIGCKGDFEFLQLDAGSFDRTYLNEGRVRHRQMCPECWAGLAEYPSTDMSDRPKWVDSLYKDDPWSAEPPLNLAPYASSRKASLYKRDCFHMLKYGFARDLCGSVLFLLSWLCYFDYEGVQSKSIDNRLDRAHSLFSMWCMAESKCSTIKRFTPSNLHRKNAGQFPWLGGKGSDTVLVMMFLDFFVLQCLQSLRHPSHQVVLQDVGFGQLYQQPRESVGVSLDGPGVAFNYLHAEPAAKRREPVDDRGEGRAVFDYEAVF
;
A
#
# COMPACT_ATOMS: atom_id res chain seq x y z
N MET A 1 0.45 12.02 5.93
CA MET A 1 -0.41 12.61 6.97
C MET A 1 -0.92 11.49 7.85
N GLY A 2 -0.50 11.47 9.11
CA GLY A 2 -0.95 10.46 10.07
C GLY A 2 -2.33 10.81 10.59
N HIS A 3 -3.33 9.99 10.29
CA HIS A 3 -4.61 9.99 11.01
C HIS A 3 -4.29 9.65 12.48
N ASN A 4 -4.22 10.65 13.36
CA ASN A 4 -3.79 10.41 14.73
C ASN A 4 -4.81 9.59 15.54
N GLY A 5 -6.01 9.31 15.00
CA GLY A 5 -7.03 8.48 15.64
C GLY A 5 -7.46 8.98 17.01
N LYS A 6 -7.07 10.21 17.36
CA LYS A 6 -7.42 10.85 18.62
C LYS A 6 -8.72 11.61 18.37
N GLY A 7 -9.78 11.17 19.01
CA GLY A 7 -11.12 11.73 18.86
C GLY A 7 -12.15 10.63 18.86
N ASN A 8 -13.36 10.94 19.33
CA ASN A 8 -14.46 10.01 19.20
C ASN A 8 -14.86 9.94 17.72
N SER A 9 -14.84 8.76 17.13
CA SER A 9 -15.21 8.54 15.73
C SER A 9 -16.61 9.05 15.40
N LEU A 10 -17.50 9.17 16.38
CA LEU A 10 -18.83 9.77 16.21
C LEU A 10 -18.81 11.26 15.86
N PHE A 11 -17.73 11.98 16.19
CA PHE A 11 -17.58 13.41 15.90
C PHE A 11 -16.65 13.70 14.72
N SER A 12 -15.96 12.68 14.19
CA SER A 12 -15.02 12.84 13.08
C SER A 12 -15.38 11.99 11.86
N ARG A 13 -16.39 11.13 11.96
CA ARG A 13 -16.85 10.24 10.87
C ARG A 13 -18.36 10.30 10.80
N TYR A 14 -18.86 10.61 9.61
CA TYR A 14 -20.29 10.67 9.34
C TYR A 14 -20.62 9.55 8.37
N LEU A 15 -21.56 8.68 8.76
CA LEU A 15 -22.05 7.63 7.89
C LEU A 15 -22.89 8.27 6.78
N VAL A 16 -22.38 8.24 5.55
CA VAL A 16 -23.09 8.78 4.39
C VAL A 16 -24.09 7.76 3.84
N ALA A 17 -23.69 6.49 3.78
CA ALA A 17 -24.53 5.40 3.30
C ALA A 17 -24.08 4.05 3.86
N CYS A 18 -25.01 3.10 3.95
CA CYS A 18 -24.73 1.70 4.24
C CYS A 18 -25.53 0.84 3.27
N ILE A 19 -24.86 0.02 2.46
CA ILE A 19 -25.49 -0.83 1.46
C ILE A 19 -25.25 -2.30 1.84
N PRO A 20 -26.30 -3.10 2.03
CA PRO A 20 -26.13 -4.53 2.25
C PRO A 20 -25.47 -5.21 1.04
N LYS A 21 -24.48 -6.07 1.27
CA LYS A 21 -23.75 -6.79 0.20
C LYS A 21 -24.68 -7.51 -0.79
N LYS A 22 -25.78 -8.10 -0.31
CA LYS A 22 -26.76 -8.78 -1.16
C LYS A 22 -27.41 -7.83 -2.18
N VAL A 23 -27.71 -6.60 -1.76
CA VAL A 23 -28.30 -5.57 -2.61
C VAL A 23 -27.26 -5.10 -3.64
N LEU A 24 -26.02 -4.88 -3.19
CA LEU A 24 -24.92 -4.51 -4.06
C LEU A 24 -24.70 -5.55 -5.18
N SER A 25 -24.71 -6.84 -4.85
CA SER A 25 -24.54 -7.92 -5.85
C SER A 25 -25.69 -8.09 -6.84
N GLN A 26 -26.82 -7.41 -6.64
CA GLN A 26 -28.01 -7.52 -7.49
C GLN A 26 -28.17 -6.33 -8.43
N ASN A 27 -27.46 -5.22 -8.19
CA ASN A 27 -27.59 -4.01 -8.96
C ASN A 27 -26.29 -3.19 -8.94
N ASP A 28 -25.52 -3.34 -10.02
CA ASP A 28 -24.22 -2.67 -10.18
C ASP A 28 -24.35 -1.15 -10.33
N ALA A 29 -25.55 -0.62 -10.61
CA ALA A 29 -25.77 0.82 -10.74
C ALA A 29 -25.85 1.55 -9.38
N ILE A 30 -25.99 0.82 -8.26
CA ILE A 30 -26.16 1.43 -6.93
C ILE A 30 -24.93 2.25 -6.53
N VAL A 31 -23.72 1.70 -6.69
CA VAL A 31 -22.48 2.39 -6.29
C VAL A 31 -22.27 3.64 -7.14
N PRO A 32 -22.31 3.59 -8.49
CA PRO A 32 -22.17 4.78 -9.31
C PRO A 32 -23.22 5.86 -8.99
N THR A 33 -24.48 5.48 -8.76
CA THR A 33 -25.55 6.42 -8.42
C THR A 33 -25.28 7.09 -7.08
N LEU A 34 -24.97 6.30 -6.04
CA LEU A 34 -24.65 6.84 -4.73
C LEU A 34 -23.44 7.78 -4.78
N LEU A 35 -22.36 7.37 -5.44
CA LEU A 35 -21.15 8.18 -5.56
C LEU A 35 -21.38 9.46 -6.36
N THR A 36 -22.28 9.45 -7.34
CA THR A 36 -22.71 10.65 -8.07
C THR A 36 -23.39 11.64 -7.13
N GLU A 37 -24.36 11.18 -6.35
CA GLU A 37 -25.06 12.01 -5.36
C GLU A 37 -24.08 12.58 -4.32
N VAL A 38 -23.14 11.77 -3.84
CA VAL A 38 -22.09 12.25 -2.92
C VAL A 38 -21.24 13.32 -3.58
N ALA A 39 -20.80 13.12 -4.82
CA ALA A 39 -19.95 14.06 -5.52
C ALA A 39 -20.67 15.41 -5.80
N GLN A 40 -21.95 15.38 -6.14
CA GLN A 40 -22.78 16.58 -6.32
C GLN A 40 -22.94 17.35 -5.00
N ASN A 41 -23.19 16.65 -3.89
CA ASN A 41 -23.25 17.28 -2.57
C ASN A 41 -21.90 17.90 -2.17
N LEU A 42 -20.78 17.20 -2.41
CA LEU A 42 -19.44 17.74 -2.17
C LEU A 42 -19.15 18.97 -3.04
N GLN A 43 -19.61 18.97 -4.29
CA GLN A 43 -19.51 20.13 -5.18
C GLN A 43 -20.29 21.33 -4.64
N ALA A 44 -21.53 21.12 -4.17
CA ALA A 44 -22.32 22.17 -3.54
C ALA A 44 -21.66 22.71 -2.26
N LEU A 45 -21.10 21.83 -1.41
CA LEU A 45 -20.36 22.23 -0.22
C LEU A 45 -19.09 23.02 -0.53
N PHE A 46 -18.43 22.75 -1.65
CA PHE A 46 -17.24 23.46 -2.08
C PHE A 46 -17.57 24.88 -2.57
N PHE A 47 -18.57 25.03 -3.44
CA PHE A 47 -18.89 26.32 -4.05
C PHE A 47 -19.81 27.19 -3.19
N ASN A 48 -20.84 26.59 -2.59
CA ASN A 48 -21.85 27.32 -1.82
C ASN A 48 -21.52 27.34 -0.34
N GLY A 49 -21.03 26.21 0.19
CA GLY A 49 -20.81 26.03 1.63
C GLY A 49 -22.10 25.84 2.42
N ILE A 50 -21.98 25.78 3.74
CA ILE A 50 -23.08 25.74 4.71
C ILE A 50 -22.98 26.99 5.57
N GLN A 51 -24.09 27.69 5.76
CA GLN A 51 -24.15 28.85 6.64
C GLN A 51 -24.58 28.42 8.05
N ASP A 52 -23.90 28.91 9.09
CA ASP A 52 -24.36 28.75 10.47
C ASP A 52 -25.43 29.77 10.86
N ARG A 53 -25.85 29.74 12.14
CA ARG A 53 -26.89 30.64 12.67
C ARG A 53 -26.44 32.10 12.71
N ASP A 54 -25.13 32.35 12.72
CA ASP A 54 -24.52 33.68 12.81
C ASP A 54 -24.20 34.25 11.42
N GLY A 55 -24.51 33.50 10.36
CA GLY A 55 -24.29 33.92 8.98
C GLY A 55 -22.91 33.55 8.42
N VAL A 56 -22.09 32.81 9.16
CA VAL A 56 -20.75 32.39 8.72
C VAL A 56 -20.89 31.21 7.75
N THR A 57 -20.31 31.34 6.56
CA THR A 57 -20.31 30.28 5.55
C THR A 57 -19.06 29.42 5.65
N TYR A 58 -19.24 28.13 5.94
CA TYR A 58 -18.20 27.11 5.94
C TYR A 58 -18.20 26.36 4.60
N ARG A 59 -17.05 26.29 3.95
CA ARG A 59 -16.86 25.52 2.71
C ARG A 59 -15.99 24.31 2.99
N ALA A 60 -16.31 23.19 2.35
CA ALA A 60 -15.54 21.96 2.47
C ALA A 60 -14.69 21.76 1.21
N ALA A 61 -13.43 21.35 1.39
CA ALA A 61 -12.56 20.94 0.30
C ALA A 61 -12.40 19.42 0.31
N PHE A 62 -12.61 18.78 -0.84
CA PHE A 62 -12.40 17.35 -0.96
C PHE A 62 -10.91 17.08 -1.19
N ILE A 63 -10.26 16.38 -0.26
CA ILE A 63 -8.80 16.14 -0.28
C ILE A 63 -8.42 14.75 -0.83
N GLY A 64 -9.39 13.83 -0.89
CA GLY A 64 -9.19 12.47 -1.36
C GLY A 64 -10.26 11.50 -0.87
N CYS A 65 -10.38 10.38 -1.58
CA CYS A 65 -11.17 9.22 -1.19
C CYS A 65 -10.21 8.11 -0.76
N LYS A 66 -10.39 7.55 0.44
CA LYS A 66 -9.60 6.43 0.96
C LYS A 66 -10.52 5.25 1.25
N GLY A 67 -10.03 4.04 1.00
CA GLY A 67 -10.77 2.81 1.18
C GLY A 67 -9.94 1.61 0.75
N ASP A 68 -10.58 0.45 0.72
CA ASP A 68 -9.96 -0.78 0.25
C ASP A 68 -9.61 -0.66 -1.24
N PHE A 69 -8.48 -1.23 -1.65
CA PHE A 69 -7.94 -1.06 -3.00
C PHE A 69 -8.88 -1.59 -4.09
N GLU A 70 -9.53 -2.74 -3.87
CA GLU A 70 -10.49 -3.30 -4.82
C GLU A 70 -11.68 -2.34 -5.01
N PHE A 71 -12.29 -1.88 -3.91
CA PHE A 71 -13.39 -0.94 -3.97
C PHE A 71 -12.99 0.39 -4.63
N LEU A 72 -11.88 1.00 -4.20
CA LEU A 72 -11.46 2.29 -4.73
C LEU A 72 -11.13 2.22 -6.22
N GLN A 73 -10.39 1.20 -6.67
CA GLN A 73 -9.91 1.16 -8.05
C GLN A 73 -10.92 0.55 -9.02
N LEU A 74 -11.66 -0.48 -8.61
CA LEU A 74 -12.57 -1.19 -9.50
C LEU A 74 -13.98 -0.61 -9.43
N ASP A 75 -14.52 -0.46 -8.22
CA ASP A 75 -15.93 -0.09 -8.05
C ASP A 75 -16.14 1.43 -8.10
N ALA A 76 -15.32 2.19 -7.36
CA ALA A 76 -15.48 3.63 -7.23
C ALA A 76 -14.73 4.43 -8.31
N GLY A 77 -13.57 3.92 -8.75
CA GLY A 77 -12.70 4.56 -9.73
C GLY A 77 -12.81 3.97 -11.13
N SER A 78 -13.39 2.77 -11.28
CA SER A 78 -13.53 2.07 -12.57
C SER A 78 -12.27 2.15 -13.44
N PHE A 79 -11.10 1.93 -12.82
CA PHE A 79 -9.81 2.04 -13.50
C PHE A 79 -9.61 0.88 -14.46
N ASP A 80 -9.27 1.20 -15.71
CA ASP A 80 -8.84 0.25 -16.73
C ASP A 80 -7.43 -0.29 -16.42
N ARG A 81 -6.60 0.55 -15.78
CA ARG A 81 -5.21 0.22 -15.38
C ARG A 81 -5.09 -0.01 -13.87
N THR A 82 -4.79 -1.24 -13.49
CA THR A 82 -4.51 -1.66 -12.10
C THR A 82 -3.58 -2.87 -12.10
N TYR A 83 -2.86 -3.10 -11.00
CA TYR A 83 -2.02 -4.30 -10.83
C TYR A 83 -2.82 -5.59 -10.96
N LEU A 84 -4.11 -5.56 -10.60
CA LEU A 84 -5.01 -6.70 -10.78
C LEU A 84 -5.27 -7.04 -12.26
N ASN A 85 -5.05 -6.08 -13.15
CA ASN A 85 -5.25 -6.19 -14.60
C ASN A 85 -3.91 -6.30 -15.36
N GLU A 86 -2.81 -6.60 -14.67
CA GLU A 86 -1.51 -6.79 -15.32
C GLU A 86 -1.60 -7.90 -16.37
N GLY A 87 -1.08 -7.60 -17.56
CA GLY A 87 -1.14 -8.52 -18.68
C GLY A 87 -0.11 -9.64 -18.56
N ARG A 88 -0.56 -10.89 -18.60
CA ARG A 88 0.31 -12.09 -18.53
C ARG A 88 1.11 -12.36 -19.80
N VAL A 89 0.63 -11.86 -20.94
CA VAL A 89 1.20 -12.11 -22.28
C VAL A 89 1.61 -10.80 -22.96
N ARG A 90 0.91 -9.72 -22.66
CA ARG A 90 1.15 -8.40 -23.26
C ARG A 90 1.36 -7.40 -22.15
N HIS A 91 2.39 -6.57 -22.29
CA HIS A 91 2.61 -5.43 -21.41
C HIS A 91 1.38 -4.52 -21.41
N ARG A 92 0.90 -4.16 -20.22
CA ARG A 92 -0.25 -3.29 -20.00
C ARG A 92 0.08 -2.33 -18.88
N GLN A 93 -0.47 -1.12 -18.96
CA GLN A 93 -0.37 -0.17 -17.84
C GLN A 93 -1.05 -0.80 -16.61
N MET A 94 -0.35 -0.77 -15.48
CA MET A 94 -0.83 -1.33 -14.21
C MET A 94 -0.97 -0.28 -13.11
N CYS A 95 -0.43 0.92 -13.30
CA CYS A 95 -0.53 2.01 -12.33
C CYS A 95 -1.63 3.00 -12.73
N PRO A 96 -2.59 3.35 -11.85
CA PRO A 96 -3.59 4.37 -12.12
C PRO A 96 -3.04 5.79 -12.32
N GLU A 97 -1.78 6.04 -11.99
CA GLU A 97 -1.22 7.38 -12.00
C GLU A 97 -0.16 7.58 -13.09
N CYS A 98 0.38 6.52 -13.68
CA CYS A 98 1.48 6.62 -14.65
C CYS A 98 1.43 5.46 -15.67
N TRP A 99 2.41 5.42 -16.57
CA TRP A 99 2.50 4.41 -17.62
C TRP A 99 3.26 3.14 -17.21
N ALA A 100 3.56 2.96 -15.92
CA ALA A 100 4.23 1.77 -15.41
C ALA A 100 3.49 0.48 -15.82
N GLY A 101 4.25 -0.51 -16.28
CA GLY A 101 3.77 -1.81 -16.79
C GLY A 101 3.86 -1.96 -18.31
N LEU A 102 4.06 -0.87 -19.05
CA LEU A 102 4.41 -0.92 -20.48
C LEU A 102 5.87 -1.36 -20.67
N ALA A 103 6.20 -1.88 -21.86
CA ALA A 103 7.56 -2.34 -22.17
C ALA A 103 8.63 -1.24 -22.00
N GLU A 104 8.31 -0.01 -22.38
CA GLU A 104 9.19 1.16 -22.25
C GLU A 104 9.22 1.75 -20.83
N TYR A 105 8.24 1.38 -20.00
CA TYR A 105 8.01 1.90 -18.66
C TYR A 105 7.91 0.74 -17.66
N PRO A 106 9.02 0.01 -17.38
CA PRO A 106 8.99 -1.14 -16.49
C PRO A 106 8.52 -0.74 -15.10
N SER A 107 7.52 -1.45 -14.57
CA SER A 107 7.00 -1.21 -13.22
C SER A 107 8.00 -1.55 -12.12
N THR A 108 9.00 -2.38 -12.44
CA THR A 108 10.08 -2.83 -11.56
C THR A 108 11.34 -1.96 -11.68
N ASP A 109 11.30 -0.87 -12.44
CA ASP A 109 12.39 0.10 -12.48
C ASP A 109 12.44 0.84 -11.13
N MET A 110 13.41 0.44 -10.30
CA MET A 110 13.67 0.98 -8.97
C MET A 110 14.89 1.92 -8.96
N SER A 111 15.34 2.40 -10.13
CA SER A 111 16.42 3.39 -10.21
C SER A 111 16.00 4.74 -9.60
N ASP A 112 16.97 5.63 -9.36
CA ASP A 112 16.71 6.98 -8.82
C ASP A 112 15.80 7.83 -9.72
N ARG A 113 15.72 7.50 -11.01
CA ARG A 113 14.89 8.18 -12.02
C ARG A 113 14.18 7.16 -12.89
N PRO A 114 13.15 6.49 -12.35
CA PRO A 114 12.39 5.52 -13.11
C PRO A 114 11.71 6.20 -14.30
N LYS A 115 11.72 5.55 -15.47
CA LYS A 115 11.13 6.14 -16.68
C LYS A 115 9.65 6.50 -16.54
N TRP A 116 8.92 5.79 -15.70
CA TRP A 116 7.49 6.02 -15.47
C TRP A 116 7.21 7.29 -14.65
N VAL A 117 8.18 7.89 -13.97
CA VAL A 117 7.96 9.13 -13.19
C VAL A 117 7.53 10.29 -14.10
N ASP A 118 8.17 10.43 -15.25
CA ASP A 118 7.83 11.49 -16.21
C ASP A 118 6.45 11.29 -16.86
N SER A 119 5.80 10.15 -16.64
CA SER A 119 4.47 9.85 -17.14
C SER A 119 3.34 10.08 -16.13
N LEU A 120 3.66 10.57 -14.93
CA LEU A 120 2.67 10.81 -13.89
C LEU A 120 1.58 11.78 -14.35
N TYR A 121 0.33 11.33 -14.25
CA TYR A 121 -0.91 12.05 -14.58
C TYR A 121 -1.00 12.59 -16.01
N LYS A 122 -0.25 12.02 -16.96
CA LYS A 122 -0.33 12.41 -18.38
C LYS A 122 -1.67 12.03 -19.04
N ASP A 123 -2.21 10.87 -18.66
CA ASP A 123 -3.50 10.37 -19.14
C ASP A 123 -4.35 9.86 -17.98
N ASP A 124 -5.67 9.86 -18.17
CA ASP A 124 -6.62 9.30 -17.21
C ASP A 124 -6.60 7.74 -17.23
N PRO A 125 -6.80 7.08 -16.08
CA PRO A 125 -6.78 5.61 -15.96
C PRO A 125 -8.10 4.93 -16.34
N TRP A 126 -9.06 5.65 -16.91
CA TRP A 126 -10.43 5.19 -17.16
C TRP A 126 -10.90 5.61 -18.56
N SER A 127 -11.79 4.81 -19.13
CA SER A 127 -12.47 5.13 -20.38
C SER A 127 -13.65 6.10 -20.18
N ALA A 128 -14.22 6.13 -18.98
CA ALA A 128 -15.30 7.04 -18.59
C ALA A 128 -15.00 7.64 -17.22
N GLU A 129 -15.20 8.96 -17.08
CA GLU A 129 -14.86 9.67 -15.84
C GLU A 129 -15.70 9.17 -14.65
N PRO A 130 -15.06 8.74 -13.55
CA PRO A 130 -15.76 8.19 -12.41
C PRO A 130 -16.63 9.22 -11.69
N PRO A 131 -17.74 8.80 -11.05
CA PRO A 131 -18.67 9.72 -10.40
C PRO A 131 -18.05 10.67 -9.37
N LEU A 132 -17.09 10.20 -8.58
CA LEU A 132 -16.45 11.03 -7.54
C LEU A 132 -15.60 12.17 -8.13
N ASN A 133 -15.19 12.08 -9.40
CA ASN A 133 -14.44 13.15 -10.06
C ASN A 133 -15.29 14.37 -10.42
N LEU A 134 -16.63 14.30 -10.27
CA LEU A 134 -17.51 15.47 -10.34
C LEU A 134 -17.26 16.45 -9.17
N ALA A 135 -16.76 15.95 -8.03
CA ALA A 135 -16.42 16.78 -6.89
C ALA A 135 -15.14 17.58 -7.16
N PRO A 136 -15.10 18.89 -6.83
CA PRO A 136 -13.90 19.70 -7.01
C PRO A 136 -12.71 19.14 -6.21
N TYR A 137 -11.66 18.76 -6.94
CA TYR A 137 -10.37 18.31 -6.40
C TYR A 137 -9.23 18.96 -7.18
N ALA A 138 -8.52 18.20 -8.01
CA ALA A 138 -7.39 18.68 -8.80
C ALA A 138 -7.58 18.32 -10.27
N SER A 139 -7.55 19.34 -11.13
CA SER A 139 -7.79 19.21 -12.57
C SER A 139 -6.71 18.40 -13.28
N SER A 140 -5.45 18.52 -12.87
CA SER A 140 -4.30 17.87 -13.50
C SER A 140 -3.92 16.50 -12.94
N ARG A 141 -4.54 16.07 -11.83
CA ARG A 141 -4.18 14.82 -11.13
C ARG A 141 -5.42 14.09 -10.61
N LYS A 142 -6.44 13.98 -11.46
CA LYS A 142 -7.76 13.43 -11.12
C LYS A 142 -7.68 12.05 -10.46
N ALA A 143 -6.85 11.15 -11.00
CA ALA A 143 -6.66 9.80 -10.44
C ALA A 143 -6.11 9.80 -9.01
N SER A 144 -5.32 10.81 -8.62
CA SER A 144 -4.78 10.94 -7.26
C SER A 144 -5.84 11.23 -6.20
N LEU A 145 -7.09 11.45 -6.61
CA LEU A 145 -8.24 11.50 -5.70
C LEU A 145 -8.37 10.20 -4.91
N TYR A 146 -8.19 9.07 -5.58
CA TYR A 146 -8.32 7.73 -5.00
C TYR A 146 -7.02 7.36 -4.28
N LYS A 147 -6.97 7.66 -2.98
CA LYS A 147 -5.79 7.50 -2.15
C LYS A 147 -5.49 6.03 -1.95
N ARG A 148 -4.27 5.65 -2.32
CA ARG A 148 -3.78 4.29 -2.17
C ARG A 148 -3.43 4.02 -0.71
N ASP A 149 -3.90 2.89 -0.20
CA ASP A 149 -3.45 2.35 1.07
C ASP A 149 -2.24 1.43 0.87
N CYS A 150 -1.16 1.67 1.60
CA CYS A 150 0.08 0.91 1.43
C CYS A 150 -0.10 -0.57 1.78
N PHE A 151 -0.91 -0.90 2.79
CA PHE A 151 -1.17 -2.30 3.15
C PHE A 151 -1.90 -3.04 2.04
N HIS A 152 -2.89 -2.40 1.41
CA HIS A 152 -3.56 -2.99 0.27
C HIS A 152 -2.67 -3.06 -0.98
N MET A 153 -1.83 -2.06 -1.24
CA MET A 153 -0.86 -2.12 -2.32
C MET A 153 0.13 -3.27 -2.14
N LEU A 154 0.56 -3.58 -0.92
CA LEU A 154 1.42 -4.72 -0.65
C LEU A 154 0.66 -6.05 -0.76
N LYS A 155 -0.58 -6.10 -0.25
CA LYS A 155 -1.44 -7.30 -0.32
C LYS A 155 -1.79 -7.69 -1.75
N TYR A 156 -2.12 -6.71 -2.59
CA TYR A 156 -2.60 -6.93 -3.95
C TYR A 156 -1.55 -6.69 -5.02
N GLY A 157 -0.38 -6.14 -4.66
CA GLY A 157 0.74 -5.86 -5.55
C GLY A 157 1.85 -6.90 -5.48
N PHE A 158 3.05 -6.49 -5.92
CA PHE A 158 4.22 -7.35 -6.09
C PHE A 158 4.68 -8.08 -4.82
N ALA A 159 4.45 -7.49 -3.65
CA ALA A 159 4.97 -8.03 -2.40
C ALA A 159 4.42 -9.42 -2.05
N ARG A 160 3.15 -9.70 -2.36
CA ARG A 160 2.58 -11.04 -2.15
C ARG A 160 3.16 -12.09 -3.11
N ASP A 161 3.42 -11.72 -4.35
CA ASP A 161 3.98 -12.59 -5.39
C ASP A 161 5.43 -12.94 -5.04
N LEU A 162 6.19 -11.92 -4.61
CA LEU A 162 7.52 -12.02 -4.06
C LEU A 162 7.58 -12.96 -2.85
N CYS A 163 6.72 -12.75 -1.84
CA CYS A 163 6.69 -13.60 -0.64
C CYS A 163 6.45 -15.07 -1.00
N GLY A 164 5.44 -15.35 -1.83
CA GLY A 164 5.15 -16.71 -2.27
C GLY A 164 6.29 -17.33 -3.05
N SER A 165 6.87 -16.58 -3.98
CA SER A 165 7.95 -17.05 -4.86
C SER A 165 9.23 -17.35 -4.09
N VAL A 166 9.63 -16.49 -3.16
CA VAL A 166 10.84 -16.69 -2.35
C VAL A 166 10.66 -17.88 -1.38
N LEU A 167 9.50 -18.06 -0.77
CA LEU A 167 9.23 -19.24 0.08
C LEU A 167 9.39 -20.55 -0.70
N PHE A 168 8.87 -20.61 -1.94
CA PHE A 168 9.04 -21.78 -2.80
C PHE A 168 10.49 -21.96 -3.28
N LEU A 169 11.16 -20.86 -3.64
CA LEU A 169 12.57 -20.87 -4.02
C LEU A 169 13.44 -21.46 -2.91
N LEU A 170 13.32 -20.94 -1.69
CA LEU A 170 14.06 -21.45 -0.53
C LEU A 170 13.73 -22.91 -0.22
N SER A 171 12.48 -23.32 -0.44
CA SER A 171 12.08 -24.72 -0.34
C SER A 171 12.77 -25.60 -1.38
N TRP A 172 12.91 -25.15 -2.63
CA TRP A 172 13.62 -25.91 -3.66
C TRP A 172 15.12 -25.97 -3.44
N LEU A 173 15.72 -24.88 -2.99
CA LEU A 173 17.14 -24.80 -2.59
C LEU A 173 17.43 -25.54 -1.28
N CYS A 174 16.42 -26.19 -0.69
CA CYS A 174 16.52 -27.03 0.52
C CYS A 174 16.93 -26.27 1.78
N TYR A 175 16.77 -24.94 1.83
CA TYR A 175 17.19 -24.12 2.98
C TYR A 175 16.39 -24.41 4.26
N PHE A 176 15.16 -24.92 4.12
CA PHE A 176 14.33 -25.35 5.26
C PHE A 176 14.56 -26.81 5.69
N ASP A 177 15.48 -27.54 5.06
CA ASP A 177 15.79 -28.92 5.47
C ASP A 177 16.81 -28.91 6.63
N TYR A 178 16.82 -29.92 7.49
CA TYR A 178 17.87 -30.11 8.50
C TYR A 178 18.30 -31.58 8.50
N GLU A 179 19.41 -31.90 9.16
CA GLU A 179 19.92 -33.28 9.22
C GLU A 179 18.89 -34.21 9.88
N GLY A 180 18.70 -35.40 9.31
CA GLY A 180 17.74 -36.38 9.82
C GLY A 180 16.27 -36.11 9.44
N VAL A 181 15.99 -35.14 8.56
CA VAL A 181 14.62 -34.92 8.05
C VAL A 181 14.09 -36.14 7.30
N GLN A 182 12.90 -36.60 7.70
CA GLN A 182 12.24 -37.78 7.13
C GLN A 182 11.62 -37.53 5.75
N SER A 183 11.21 -36.29 5.44
CA SER A 183 10.57 -35.97 4.16
C SER A 183 10.99 -34.63 3.57
N LYS A 184 11.36 -34.70 2.29
CA LYS A 184 11.77 -33.58 1.43
C LYS A 184 10.63 -33.11 0.51
N SER A 185 9.39 -33.54 0.76
CA SER A 185 8.24 -33.04 0.01
C SER A 185 8.05 -31.54 0.23
N ILE A 186 7.43 -30.88 -0.75
CA ILE A 186 7.21 -29.43 -0.71
C ILE A 186 6.31 -29.03 0.46
N ASP A 187 5.28 -29.81 0.78
CA ASP A 187 4.39 -29.56 1.91
C ASP A 187 5.14 -29.57 3.24
N ASN A 188 5.98 -30.59 3.46
CA ASN A 188 6.78 -30.68 4.67
C ASN A 188 7.83 -29.56 4.77
N ARG A 189 8.35 -29.09 3.64
CA ARG A 189 9.25 -27.92 3.60
C ARG A 189 8.53 -26.63 3.95
N LEU A 190 7.32 -26.43 3.45
CA LEU A 190 6.51 -25.26 3.78
C LEU A 190 6.04 -25.27 5.24
N ASP A 191 5.71 -26.42 5.80
CA ASP A 191 5.40 -26.55 7.24
C ASP A 191 6.62 -26.19 8.11
N ARG A 192 7.84 -26.61 7.71
CA ARG A 192 9.08 -26.18 8.38
C ARG A 192 9.33 -24.68 8.22
N ALA A 193 9.13 -24.13 7.03
CA ALA A 193 9.24 -22.70 6.77
C ALA A 193 8.28 -21.90 7.67
N HIS A 194 7.05 -22.38 7.86
CA HIS A 194 6.07 -21.76 8.75
C HIS A 194 6.48 -21.85 10.22
N SER A 195 7.05 -22.98 10.64
CA SER A 195 7.57 -23.15 12.00
C SER A 195 8.69 -22.16 12.31
N LEU A 196 9.61 -21.95 11.36
CA LEU A 196 10.67 -20.95 11.47
C LEU A 196 10.10 -19.53 11.49
N PHE A 197 9.13 -19.23 10.62
CA PHE A 197 8.44 -17.94 10.60
C PHE A 197 7.70 -17.65 11.92
N SER A 198 7.03 -18.65 12.49
CA SER A 198 6.32 -18.52 13.77
C SER A 198 7.29 -18.27 14.92
N MET A 199 8.43 -18.99 14.93
CA MET A 199 9.49 -18.77 15.92
C MET A 199 10.07 -17.37 15.81
N TRP A 200 10.33 -16.90 14.58
CA TRP A 200 10.80 -15.53 14.33
C TRP A 200 9.77 -14.49 14.80
N CYS A 201 8.47 -14.69 14.53
CA CYS A 201 7.41 -13.81 15.02
C CYS A 201 7.40 -13.74 16.56
N MET A 202 7.57 -14.87 17.25
CA MET A 202 7.65 -14.89 18.71
C MET A 202 8.88 -14.12 19.23
N ALA A 203 10.04 -14.31 18.60
CA ALA A 203 11.27 -13.60 18.98
C ALA A 203 11.14 -12.08 18.78
N GLU A 204 10.53 -11.64 17.68
CA GLU A 204 10.34 -10.23 17.32
C GLU A 204 9.07 -9.61 17.94
N SER A 205 8.36 -10.35 18.81
CA SER A 205 7.08 -9.92 19.41
C SER A 205 6.05 -9.46 18.37
N LYS A 206 5.95 -10.18 17.25
CA LYS A 206 4.99 -9.96 16.16
C LYS A 206 3.87 -11.00 16.22
N CYS A 207 2.68 -10.60 15.78
CA CYS A 207 1.53 -11.50 15.66
C CYS A 207 1.10 -11.60 14.19
N SER A 208 1.23 -12.78 13.61
CA SER A 208 0.70 -13.09 12.28
C SER A 208 -0.64 -13.82 12.39
N THR A 209 -1.53 -13.58 11.42
CA THR A 209 -2.77 -14.35 11.26
C THR A 209 -2.60 -15.59 10.38
N ILE A 210 -1.44 -15.75 9.74
CA ILE A 210 -1.11 -16.92 8.92
C ILE A 210 -0.91 -18.14 9.80
N LYS A 211 -1.80 -19.12 9.64
CA LYS A 211 -1.78 -20.34 10.44
C LYS A 211 -0.79 -21.39 9.94
N ARG A 212 -0.54 -21.45 8.62
CA ARG A 212 0.37 -22.39 7.94
C ARG A 212 0.78 -21.87 6.57
N PHE A 213 1.96 -22.27 6.10
CA PHE A 213 2.31 -22.18 4.68
C PHE A 213 1.95 -23.50 4.00
N THR A 214 1.12 -23.44 2.96
CA THR A 214 0.74 -24.59 2.15
C THR A 214 0.72 -24.16 0.69
N PRO A 215 0.83 -25.09 -0.28
CA PRO A 215 0.68 -24.73 -1.70
C PRO A 215 -0.65 -24.04 -1.99
N SER A 216 -1.73 -24.44 -1.28
CA SER A 216 -3.05 -23.83 -1.38
C SER A 216 -3.07 -22.39 -0.87
N ASN A 217 -2.51 -22.12 0.32
CA ASN A 217 -2.44 -20.76 0.89
C ASN A 217 -1.51 -19.84 0.10
N LEU A 218 -0.55 -20.42 -0.62
CA LEU A 218 0.35 -19.73 -1.55
C LEU A 218 -0.19 -19.75 -3.00
N HIS A 219 -1.46 -20.08 -3.17
CA HIS A 219 -2.21 -20.07 -4.43
C HIS A 219 -1.53 -20.77 -5.62
N ARG A 220 -0.70 -21.76 -5.32
CA ARG A 220 0.01 -22.55 -6.32
C ARG A 220 -0.75 -23.83 -6.63
N LYS A 221 -1.45 -23.85 -7.77
CA LYS A 221 -2.21 -25.05 -8.19
C LYS A 221 -1.36 -26.06 -8.95
N ASN A 222 -0.34 -25.61 -9.66
CA ASN A 222 0.54 -26.48 -10.45
C ASN A 222 1.96 -25.90 -10.56
N ALA A 223 2.87 -26.66 -11.18
CA ALA A 223 4.28 -26.30 -11.26
C ALA A 223 4.52 -25.02 -12.10
N GLY A 224 3.71 -24.79 -13.13
CA GLY A 224 3.84 -23.66 -14.07
C GLY A 224 3.18 -22.35 -13.62
N GLN A 225 2.52 -22.34 -12.45
CA GLN A 225 1.98 -21.12 -11.86
C GLN A 225 2.93 -20.54 -10.82
N PHE A 226 3.14 -19.22 -10.91
CA PHE A 226 3.86 -18.48 -9.88
C PHE A 226 3.06 -18.47 -8.57
N PRO A 227 3.67 -18.86 -7.44
CA PRO A 227 3.01 -18.82 -6.14
C PRO A 227 2.91 -17.38 -5.64
N TRP A 228 1.86 -17.09 -4.87
CA TRP A 228 1.67 -15.81 -4.22
C TRP A 228 0.98 -15.97 -2.87
N LEU A 229 1.37 -15.15 -1.90
CA LEU A 229 0.89 -15.27 -0.53
C LEU A 229 -0.56 -14.77 -0.38
N GLY A 230 -1.47 -15.65 0.01
CA GLY A 230 -2.80 -15.27 0.48
C GLY A 230 -2.76 -14.79 1.94
N GLY A 231 -3.34 -13.63 2.21
CA GLY A 231 -3.37 -13.08 3.58
C GLY A 231 -3.81 -11.62 3.66
N LYS A 232 -3.71 -11.06 4.87
CA LYS A 232 -3.87 -9.61 5.08
C LYS A 232 -2.57 -8.89 4.69
N GLY A 233 -2.64 -7.61 4.34
CA GLY A 233 -1.43 -6.83 4.02
C GLY A 233 -0.42 -6.79 5.16
N SER A 234 -0.89 -6.79 6.42
CA SER A 234 -0.02 -6.91 7.60
C SER A 234 0.77 -8.22 7.62
N ASP A 235 0.17 -9.33 7.20
CA ASP A 235 0.86 -10.62 7.15
C ASP A 235 1.90 -10.65 6.04
N THR A 236 1.60 -10.06 4.88
CA THR A 236 2.58 -9.91 3.79
C THR A 236 3.82 -9.17 4.26
N VAL A 237 3.65 -8.07 5.01
CA VAL A 237 4.77 -7.32 5.60
C VAL A 237 5.60 -8.20 6.55
N LEU A 238 4.95 -8.96 7.42
CA LEU A 238 5.66 -9.85 8.36
C LEU A 238 6.45 -10.94 7.63
N VAL A 239 5.87 -11.54 6.58
CA VAL A 239 6.58 -12.54 5.78
C VAL A 239 7.75 -11.91 5.04
N MET A 240 7.62 -10.70 4.48
CA MET A 240 8.75 -9.98 3.87
C MET A 240 9.90 -9.76 4.87
N MET A 241 9.59 -9.28 6.07
CA MET A 241 10.59 -9.05 7.12
C MET A 241 11.30 -10.34 7.54
N PHE A 242 10.54 -11.43 7.70
CA PHE A 242 11.10 -12.75 7.96
C PHE A 242 12.00 -13.23 6.84
N LEU A 243 11.57 -13.08 5.58
CA LEU A 243 12.34 -13.50 4.42
C LEU A 243 13.64 -12.70 4.28
N ASP A 244 13.62 -11.41 4.53
CA ASP A 244 14.83 -10.58 4.56
C ASP A 244 15.83 -11.10 5.60
N PHE A 245 15.36 -11.27 6.84
CA PHE A 245 16.17 -11.87 7.92
C PHE A 245 16.72 -13.24 7.52
N PHE A 246 15.87 -14.14 7.03
CA PHE A 246 16.22 -15.53 6.78
C PHE A 246 17.15 -15.69 5.57
N VAL A 247 16.96 -14.90 4.51
CA VAL A 247 17.86 -14.90 3.33
C VAL A 247 19.26 -14.42 3.74
N LEU A 248 19.37 -13.41 4.60
CA LEU A 248 20.67 -12.97 5.14
C LEU A 248 21.38 -14.10 5.92
N GLN A 249 20.64 -14.90 6.69
CA GLN A 249 21.21 -16.08 7.37
C GLN A 249 21.67 -17.15 6.35
N CYS A 250 20.89 -17.36 5.29
CA CYS A 250 21.24 -18.31 4.23
C CYS A 250 22.51 -17.89 3.45
N LEU A 251 22.72 -16.59 3.27
CA LEU A 251 23.95 -16.05 2.65
C LEU A 251 25.20 -16.28 3.51
N GLN A 252 25.05 -16.32 4.84
CA GLN A 252 26.16 -16.63 5.76
C GLN A 252 26.48 -18.14 5.79
N SER A 253 25.48 -18.99 5.52
CA SER A 253 25.59 -20.45 5.56
C SER A 253 25.05 -21.07 4.27
N LEU A 254 25.76 -20.83 3.18
CA LEU A 254 25.37 -21.33 1.86
C LEU A 254 25.35 -22.87 1.84
N ARG A 255 24.27 -23.45 1.32
CA ARG A 255 24.20 -24.90 1.07
C ARG A 255 25.00 -25.35 -0.14
N HIS A 256 25.09 -24.46 -1.13
CA HIS A 256 25.84 -24.70 -2.35
C HIS A 256 26.36 -23.34 -2.86
N PRO A 257 27.61 -23.26 -3.35
CA PRO A 257 28.19 -21.98 -3.81
C PRO A 257 27.36 -21.27 -4.89
N SER A 258 26.73 -22.02 -5.80
CA SER A 258 25.88 -21.44 -6.85
C SER A 258 24.62 -20.73 -6.33
N HIS A 259 24.21 -20.98 -5.08
CA HIS A 259 23.05 -20.32 -4.50
C HIS A 259 23.33 -18.86 -4.14
N GLN A 260 24.60 -18.44 -4.07
CA GLN A 260 24.98 -17.09 -3.67
C GLN A 260 24.32 -16.03 -4.55
N VAL A 261 24.45 -16.16 -5.88
CA VAL A 261 23.89 -15.20 -6.85
C VAL A 261 22.38 -15.10 -6.69
N VAL A 262 21.70 -16.24 -6.66
CA VAL A 262 20.24 -16.32 -6.51
C VAL A 262 19.76 -15.71 -5.20
N LEU A 263 20.48 -15.93 -4.10
CA LEU A 263 20.13 -15.38 -2.79
C LEU A 263 20.44 -13.87 -2.68
N GLN A 264 21.48 -13.39 -3.37
CA GLN A 264 21.79 -11.97 -3.46
C GLN A 264 20.70 -11.21 -4.23
N ASP A 265 20.17 -11.79 -5.31
CA ASP A 265 19.11 -11.18 -6.12
C ASP A 265 17.77 -11.07 -5.37
N VAL A 266 17.50 -11.96 -4.41
CA VAL A 266 16.27 -11.92 -3.59
C VAL A 266 16.46 -11.29 -2.21
N GLY A 267 17.69 -11.00 -1.80
CA GLY A 267 18.00 -10.40 -0.50
C GLY A 267 17.70 -8.90 -0.51
N PHE A 268 16.83 -8.44 0.39
CA PHE A 268 16.42 -7.04 0.44
C PHE A 268 17.48 -6.13 1.11
N GLY A 269 18.40 -6.72 1.88
CA GLY A 269 19.39 -6.03 2.69
C GLY A 269 20.62 -5.43 1.98
N GLN A 270 20.87 -5.68 0.68
CA GLN A 270 22.02 -5.05 0.00
C GLN A 270 21.89 -3.52 -0.10
N LEU A 271 20.67 -2.97 -0.02
CA LEU A 271 20.44 -1.52 0.05
C LEU A 271 20.76 -0.91 1.42
N TYR A 272 20.87 -1.72 2.47
CA TYR A 272 21.15 -1.25 3.84
C TYR A 272 22.61 -1.46 4.29
N GLN A 273 23.40 -2.23 3.53
CA GLN A 273 24.79 -2.55 3.86
C GLN A 273 25.83 -1.60 3.26
N GLN A 274 25.43 -0.55 2.53
CA GLN A 274 26.36 0.56 2.33
C GLN A 274 26.61 1.19 3.71
N PRO A 275 27.86 1.24 4.21
CA PRO A 275 28.13 2.03 5.39
C PRO A 275 27.60 3.43 5.10
N ARG A 276 26.83 3.99 6.04
CA ARG A 276 26.56 5.43 6.04
C ARG A 276 27.92 6.09 6.21
N GLU A 277 28.65 6.29 5.12
CA GLU A 277 29.66 7.31 5.07
C GLU A 277 28.92 8.57 5.48
N SER A 278 29.33 9.13 6.61
CA SER A 278 28.89 10.43 7.05
C SER A 278 29.28 11.41 5.95
N VAL A 279 28.37 11.64 4.99
CA VAL A 279 28.48 12.76 4.08
C VAL A 279 28.38 13.99 4.98
N GLY A 280 29.54 14.52 5.35
CA GLY A 280 29.67 15.83 5.95
C GLY A 280 29.17 16.83 4.92
N VAL A 281 27.87 17.08 4.92
CA VAL A 281 27.30 18.19 4.16
C VAL A 281 27.79 19.46 4.84
N SER A 282 28.81 20.07 4.24
CA SER A 282 29.23 21.43 4.56
C SER A 282 28.06 22.37 4.28
N LEU A 283 27.49 22.95 5.33
CA LEU A 283 26.37 23.90 5.25
C LEU A 283 26.86 25.32 4.93
N ASP A 284 27.58 25.47 3.82
CA ASP A 284 27.95 26.79 3.29
C ASP A 284 27.37 26.95 1.88
N GLY A 285 26.07 27.22 1.81
CA GLY A 285 25.36 27.56 0.57
C GLY A 285 23.96 28.11 0.85
N PRO A 286 23.53 29.20 0.20
CA PRO A 286 22.22 29.78 0.44
C PRO A 286 21.15 29.04 -0.38
N GLY A 287 20.29 28.23 0.26
CA GLY A 287 19.19 27.61 -0.46
C GLY A 287 18.37 26.58 0.34
N VAL A 288 17.16 27.00 0.73
CA VAL A 288 15.95 26.21 1.00
C VAL A 288 16.11 25.01 1.96
N ALA A 289 15.89 25.27 3.26
CA ALA A 289 15.77 24.24 4.28
C ALA A 289 14.46 23.45 4.14
N PHE A 290 14.56 22.16 3.83
CA PHE A 290 13.51 21.18 4.15
C PHE A 290 13.76 20.68 5.58
N ASN A 291 13.03 21.23 6.55
CA ASN A 291 13.06 20.74 7.92
C ASN A 291 12.33 19.39 8.02
N TYR A 292 13.09 18.30 8.05
CA TYR A 292 12.64 17.05 8.65
C TYR A 292 12.62 17.24 10.18
N LEU A 293 11.44 17.52 10.73
CA LEU A 293 11.21 17.50 12.16
C LEU A 293 11.39 16.07 12.68
N HIS A 294 12.53 15.78 13.28
CA HIS A 294 12.63 14.74 14.29
C HIS A 294 11.78 15.16 15.49
N ALA A 295 10.60 14.54 15.63
CA ALA A 295 9.76 14.73 16.79
C ALA A 295 10.40 14.00 17.98
N GLU A 296 11.05 14.76 18.87
CA GLU A 296 11.33 14.30 20.22
C GLU A 296 10.01 14.06 20.98
N PRO A 297 9.97 13.10 21.93
CA PRO A 297 8.78 12.87 22.73
C PRO A 297 8.48 14.08 23.62
N ALA A 298 7.40 14.79 23.32
CA ALA A 298 6.99 15.98 24.04
C ALA A 298 6.75 15.71 25.53
N ALA A 299 7.63 16.26 26.37
CA ALA A 299 7.36 16.48 27.78
C ALA A 299 6.15 17.41 27.91
N LYS A 300 5.22 17.07 28.83
CA LYS A 300 4.04 17.88 29.15
C LYS A 300 4.46 19.26 29.67
N ARG A 301 4.53 20.27 28.80
CA ARG A 301 4.43 21.68 29.17
C ARG A 301 2.99 22.13 29.02
N ARG A 302 2.44 22.68 30.10
CA ARG A 302 1.25 23.54 30.04
C ARG A 302 1.73 24.92 29.62
N GLU A 303 1.23 25.42 28.51
CA GLU A 303 1.42 26.82 28.09
C GLU A 303 0.05 27.49 27.83
N PRO A 304 -0.01 28.83 27.94
CA PRO A 304 -1.19 29.59 28.32
C PRO A 304 -2.14 29.81 27.15
N VAL A 305 -3.40 30.07 27.49
CA VAL A 305 -4.44 30.49 26.56
C VAL A 305 -4.16 31.93 26.13
N ASP A 306 -3.98 32.17 24.83
CA ASP A 306 -3.96 33.50 24.22
C ASP A 306 -5.33 33.77 23.57
N ASP A 307 -5.93 34.88 23.98
CA ASP A 307 -7.19 35.44 23.52
C ASP A 307 -6.89 36.39 22.35
N ARG A 308 -7.04 35.89 21.12
CA ARG A 308 -7.18 36.61 19.83
C ARG A 308 -7.12 35.54 18.72
N GLY A 309 -8.23 35.06 18.15
CA GLY A 309 -9.22 35.85 17.44
C GLY A 309 -8.82 36.02 15.96
N GLU A 310 -8.61 34.92 15.24
CA GLU A 310 -8.75 34.73 13.77
C GLU A 310 -8.08 33.41 13.34
N GLY A 311 -8.84 32.30 13.42
CA GLY A 311 -8.39 30.99 12.96
C GLY A 311 -9.17 30.55 11.72
N ARG A 312 -8.51 30.44 10.57
CA ARG A 312 -9.03 29.63 9.45
C ARG A 312 -9.06 28.17 9.91
N ALA A 313 -10.23 27.66 10.24
CA ALA A 313 -10.43 26.24 10.47
C ALA A 313 -10.41 25.50 9.13
N VAL A 314 -9.35 24.75 8.87
CA VAL A 314 -9.31 23.73 7.82
C VAL A 314 -9.91 22.48 8.44
N PHE A 315 -11.12 22.12 8.04
CA PHE A 315 -11.74 20.85 8.41
C PHE A 315 -11.38 19.81 7.35
N ASP A 316 -10.57 18.83 7.74
CA ASP A 316 -10.29 17.64 6.94
C ASP A 316 -11.50 16.71 7.03
N TYR A 317 -12.23 16.55 5.92
CA TYR A 317 -13.34 15.59 5.83
C TYR A 317 -12.86 14.30 5.16
N GLU A 318 -12.96 13.18 5.88
CA GLU A 318 -12.81 11.83 5.33
C GLU A 318 -14.21 11.21 5.15
N ALA A 319 -14.58 10.89 3.91
CA ALA A 319 -15.64 9.93 3.63
C ALA A 319 -15.05 8.52 3.79
N VAL A 320 -15.49 7.79 4.81
CA VAL A 320 -15.17 6.37 4.97
C VAL A 320 -16.34 5.59 4.36
N PHE A 321 -16.07 4.90 3.25
CA PHE A 321 -16.95 3.89 2.67
C PHE A 321 -16.47 2.50 3.10
#